data_AF-A0A075LPU5-F1
#
_entry.id   AF-A0A075LPU5-F1
#
_cell.length_a   1.000
_cell.length_b   1.000
_cell.length_c   1.000
_cell.angle_alpha   90.00
_cell.angle_beta   90.00
_cell.angle_gamma   90.00
#
_symmetry.space_group_name_H-M   'P 1'
#
loop_
_entity.id
_entity.type
_entity.pdbx_description
1 polymer ?
#
loop_
_entity_poly.entity_id
_entity_poly.type
_entity_poly.pdbx_seq_one_letter_code
_entity_poly.pdbx_strand_id
1 'polypeptide(L)'
;MNNKKAFALIVVIALLGIVVNSYLDHYQGGEIYEAANRGFSLLTQGFNVTVVIETVDGKTLEGELFSVDGSTIYIVKDGKRLTVGGPSATKEDIKAKHIEIKARGSVYTYELPPRSGKYRDVIKDLKVDAYSERFSGIIYVKGLTDPIMIGKLKYSVDYLTYGSIDVKQTFQDGVILTAGMVPIEILERYIGDKEVYMYGTLYVNSEERNLPLRVLGVKNI
;
A
#
# COMPACT_ATOMS: atom_id res chain seq x y z
N MET A 1 -49.36 19.34 42.85
CA MET A 1 -49.38 18.43 41.69
C MET A 1 -48.47 19.01 40.60
N ASN A 2 -47.16 18.70 40.59
CA ASN A 2 -46.29 19.03 39.43
C ASN A 2 -44.89 18.36 39.43
N ASN A 3 -44.34 17.98 40.58
CA ASN A 3 -42.97 17.41 40.62
C ASN A 3 -42.88 15.99 40.06
N LYS A 4 -43.91 15.14 40.24
CA LYS A 4 -43.93 13.77 39.69
C LYS A 4 -44.00 13.75 38.16
N LYS A 5 -44.71 14.70 37.54
CA LYS A 5 -44.81 14.81 36.08
C LYS A 5 -43.51 15.36 35.48
N ALA A 6 -42.89 16.33 36.14
CA ALA A 6 -41.58 16.86 35.73
C ALA A 6 -40.48 15.78 35.82
N PHE A 7 -40.47 14.99 36.90
CA PHE A 7 -39.51 13.90 37.07
C PHE A 7 -39.69 12.80 36.01
N ALA A 8 -40.93 12.40 35.72
CA ALA A 8 -41.24 11.44 34.67
C ALA A 8 -40.77 11.93 33.29
N LEU A 9 -40.95 13.22 33.00
CA LEU A 9 -40.48 13.84 31.74
C LEU A 9 -38.95 13.80 31.62
N ILE A 10 -38.22 14.10 32.70
CA ILE A 10 -36.76 14.05 32.73
C ILE A 10 -36.26 12.62 32.47
N VAL A 11 -36.88 11.62 33.08
CA VAL A 11 -36.51 10.20 32.88
C VAL A 11 -36.76 9.77 31.42
N VAL A 12 -37.88 10.20 30.82
CA VAL A 12 -38.18 9.89 29.41
C VAL A 12 -37.18 10.57 28.48
N ILE A 13 -36.81 11.84 28.72
CA ILE A 13 -35.79 12.55 27.93
C ILE A 13 -34.42 11.90 28.10
N ALA A 14 -34.06 11.47 29.32
CA ALA A 14 -32.80 10.79 29.57
C ALA A 14 -32.75 9.42 28.86
N LEU A 15 -33.83 8.64 28.91
CA LEU A 15 -33.92 7.36 28.20
C LEU A 15 -33.89 7.55 26.69
N LEU A 16 -34.61 8.55 26.15
CA LEU A 16 -34.52 8.92 24.74
C LEU A 16 -33.10 9.35 24.36
N GLY A 17 -32.43 10.12 25.23
CA GLY A 17 -31.03 10.51 25.06
C GLY A 17 -30.11 9.29 24.99
N ILE A 18 -30.28 8.31 25.88
CA ILE A 18 -29.51 7.07 25.88
C ILE A 18 -29.77 6.25 24.62
N VAL A 19 -31.04 6.09 24.22
CA VAL A 19 -31.43 5.33 23.02
C VAL A 19 -30.87 6.00 21.76
N VAL A 20 -31.06 7.30 21.60
CA VAL A 20 -30.52 8.07 20.46
C VAL A 20 -29.00 7.99 20.45
N ASN A 21 -28.34 8.09 21.61
CA ASN A 21 -26.89 7.98 21.70
C ASN A 21 -26.36 6.56 21.43
N SER A 22 -27.17 5.52 21.69
CA SER A 22 -26.84 4.14 21.35
C SER A 22 -27.06 3.79 19.87
N TYR A 23 -27.90 4.56 19.16
CA TYR A 23 -28.14 4.44 17.72
C TYR A 23 -27.24 5.36 16.89
N LEU A 24 -26.72 6.43 17.48
CA LEU A 24 -25.64 7.21 16.91
C LEU A 24 -24.35 6.47 17.22
N ASP A 25 -23.93 5.60 16.29
CA ASP A 25 -22.55 5.15 16.24
C ASP A 25 -21.67 6.39 16.40
N HIS A 26 -21.01 6.50 17.57
CA HIS A 26 -20.00 7.52 17.76
C HIS A 26 -18.87 7.14 16.82
N TYR A 27 -18.92 7.66 15.59
CA TYR A 27 -17.87 7.55 14.60
C TYR A 27 -16.65 8.28 15.11
N GLN A 28 -15.81 7.57 15.85
CA GLN A 28 -14.58 8.14 16.38
C GLN A 28 -13.60 8.20 15.22
N GLY A 29 -13.23 9.40 14.78
CA GLY A 29 -12.14 9.59 13.81
C GLY A 29 -10.82 8.87 14.21
N GLY A 30 -10.69 8.41 15.45
CA GLY A 30 -9.66 7.49 15.91
C GLY A 30 -9.62 6.16 15.16
N GLU A 31 -10.75 5.56 14.79
CA GLU A 31 -10.78 4.27 14.08
C GLU A 31 -10.11 4.36 12.71
N ILE A 32 -10.29 5.49 12.03
CA ILE A 32 -9.69 5.74 10.71
C ILE A 32 -8.19 5.99 10.83
N TYR A 33 -7.77 6.68 11.89
CA TYR A 33 -6.36 6.87 12.19
C TYR A 33 -5.68 5.53 12.56
N GLU A 34 -6.33 4.68 13.33
CA GLU A 34 -5.84 3.33 13.65
C GLU A 34 -5.74 2.45 12.41
N ALA A 35 -6.76 2.47 11.54
CA ALA A 35 -6.72 1.78 10.26
C ALA A 35 -5.59 2.29 9.37
N ALA A 36 -5.40 3.61 9.28
CA ALA A 36 -4.33 4.24 8.52
C ALA A 36 -2.95 3.80 9.04
N ASN A 37 -2.72 3.86 10.36
CA ASN A 37 -1.47 3.43 10.97
C ASN A 37 -1.20 1.94 10.79
N ARG A 38 -2.22 1.10 10.97
CA ARG A 38 -2.10 -0.35 10.76
C ARG A 38 -1.75 -0.66 9.32
N GLY A 39 -2.45 -0.05 8.36
CA GLY A 39 -2.17 -0.19 6.94
C GLY A 39 -0.76 0.25 6.59
N PHE A 40 -0.34 1.42 7.07
CA PHE A 40 1.02 1.93 6.85
C PHE A 40 2.09 0.99 7.41
N SER A 41 1.92 0.50 8.64
CA SER A 41 2.84 -0.45 9.27
C SER A 41 3.01 -1.72 8.41
N LEU A 42 1.90 -2.34 7.99
CA LEU A 42 1.94 -3.54 7.13
C LEU A 42 2.60 -3.25 5.77
N LEU A 43 2.28 -2.11 5.17
CA LEU A 43 2.83 -1.72 3.88
C LEU A 43 4.35 -1.53 3.93
N THR A 44 4.86 -0.84 4.97
CA THR A 44 6.30 -0.64 5.20
C THR A 44 7.03 -1.96 5.45
N GLN A 45 6.31 -2.98 5.92
CA GLN A 45 6.86 -4.30 6.15
C GLN A 45 6.95 -5.14 4.88
N GLY A 46 6.30 -4.74 3.79
CA GLY A 46 6.30 -5.41 2.49
C GLY A 46 5.04 -6.20 2.19
N PHE A 47 3.99 -6.10 3.01
CA PHE A 47 2.71 -6.74 2.73
C PHE A 47 2.00 -6.08 1.55
N ASN A 48 1.24 -6.87 0.79
CA ASN A 48 0.15 -6.35 -0.01
C ASN A 48 -1.04 -6.06 0.91
N VAL A 49 -1.56 -4.85 0.84
CA VAL A 49 -2.60 -4.38 1.77
C VAL A 49 -3.81 -3.92 0.97
N THR A 50 -4.93 -4.59 1.17
CA THR A 50 -6.22 -4.20 0.60
C THR A 50 -6.99 -3.40 1.63
N VAL A 51 -7.49 -2.24 1.23
CA VAL A 51 -8.36 -1.39 2.03
C VAL A 51 -9.79 -1.59 1.55
N VAL A 52 -10.66 -2.05 2.44
CA VAL A 52 -12.11 -2.14 2.21
C VAL A 52 -12.77 -0.96 2.90
N ILE A 53 -13.54 -0.20 2.16
CA ILE A 53 -14.08 1.09 2.59
C ILE A 53 -15.59 1.05 2.47
N GLU A 54 -16.29 1.25 3.57
CA GLU A 54 -17.71 1.61 3.57
C GLU A 54 -17.80 3.14 3.53
N THR A 55 -18.43 3.68 2.50
CA THR A 55 -18.60 5.12 2.34
C THR A 55 -19.79 5.64 3.14
N VAL A 56 -19.83 6.95 3.38
CA VAL A 56 -20.96 7.60 4.08
C VAL A 56 -22.31 7.47 3.34
N ASP A 57 -22.30 7.22 2.02
CA ASP A 57 -23.48 6.92 1.21
C ASP A 57 -23.83 5.42 1.17
N GLY A 58 -23.14 4.58 1.97
CA GLY A 58 -23.44 3.16 2.15
C GLY A 58 -22.92 2.23 1.05
N LYS A 59 -21.97 2.69 0.23
CA LYS A 59 -21.31 1.84 -0.78
C LYS A 59 -20.06 1.21 -0.19
N THR A 60 -19.76 0.00 -0.65
CA THR A 60 -18.49 -0.67 -0.33
C THR A 60 -17.57 -0.62 -1.54
N LEU A 61 -16.32 -0.23 -1.33
CA LEU A 61 -15.29 -0.22 -2.35
C LEU A 61 -13.98 -0.76 -1.80
N GLU A 62 -13.25 -1.45 -2.67
CA GLU A 62 -11.93 -1.98 -2.35
C GLU A 62 -10.86 -1.30 -3.21
N GLY A 63 -9.67 -1.09 -2.63
CA GLY A 63 -8.48 -0.61 -3.34
C GLY A 63 -7.19 -1.05 -2.64
N GLU A 64 -6.09 -1.03 -3.36
CA GLU A 64 -4.77 -1.37 -2.82
C GLU A 64 -4.17 -0.16 -2.13
N LEU A 65 -3.73 -0.31 -0.89
CA LEU A 65 -3.03 0.75 -0.16
C LEU A 65 -1.66 1.00 -0.80
N PHE A 66 -1.36 2.24 -1.15
CA PHE A 66 -0.02 2.60 -1.60
C PHE A 66 0.68 3.65 -0.73
N SER A 67 -0.06 4.46 0.04
CA SER A 67 0.53 5.41 0.99
C SER A 67 -0.48 5.86 2.04
N VAL A 68 0.03 6.47 3.12
CA VAL A 68 -0.74 7.10 4.18
C VAL A 68 -0.05 8.42 4.54
N ASP A 69 -0.82 9.51 4.67
CA ASP A 69 -0.35 10.81 5.19
C ASP A 69 -1.29 11.26 6.32
N GLY A 70 -0.81 11.20 7.56
CA GLY A 70 -1.63 11.43 8.74
C GLY A 70 -2.82 10.47 8.81
N SER A 71 -4.03 10.99 8.66
CA SER A 71 -5.28 10.21 8.61
C SER A 71 -5.80 9.97 7.19
N THR A 72 -5.12 10.48 6.16
CA THR A 72 -5.53 10.32 4.77
C THR A 72 -4.89 9.05 4.20
N ILE A 73 -5.73 8.13 3.78
CA ILE A 73 -5.34 6.87 3.16
C ILE A 73 -5.32 7.07 1.64
N TYR A 74 -4.24 6.67 0.99
CA TYR A 74 -4.14 6.71 -0.46
C TYR A 74 -4.19 5.29 -1.01
N ILE A 75 -5.20 5.05 -1.86
CA ILE A 75 -5.40 3.78 -2.53
C ILE A 75 -5.22 3.90 -4.04
N VAL A 76 -4.85 2.80 -4.66
CA VAL A 76 -4.99 2.60 -6.11
C VAL A 76 -6.19 1.70 -6.36
N LYS A 77 -7.09 2.15 -7.23
CA LYS A 77 -8.21 1.38 -7.73
C LYS A 77 -8.30 1.59 -9.24
N ASP A 78 -8.33 0.50 -10.01
CA ASP A 78 -8.41 0.53 -11.48
C ASP A 78 -7.34 1.44 -12.14
N GLY A 79 -6.13 1.44 -11.57
CA GLY A 79 -5.02 2.28 -12.04
C GLY A 79 -5.14 3.78 -11.72
N LYS A 80 -6.14 4.19 -10.93
CA LYS A 80 -6.32 5.56 -10.46
C LYS A 80 -6.01 5.66 -8.98
N ARG A 81 -5.30 6.73 -8.62
CA ARG A 81 -5.09 7.13 -7.23
C ARG A 81 -6.35 7.79 -6.69
N LEU A 82 -6.81 7.33 -5.54
CA LEU A 82 -7.92 7.92 -4.80
C LEU A 82 -7.48 8.18 -3.37
N THR A 83 -8.01 9.25 -2.79
CA THR A 83 -7.80 9.64 -1.41
C THR A 83 -9.02 9.29 -0.58
N VAL A 84 -8.78 8.75 0.60
CA VAL A 84 -9.80 8.27 1.53
C VAL A 84 -9.60 9.00 2.85
N GLY A 85 -10.63 9.72 3.26
CA GLY A 85 -10.63 10.47 4.51
C GLY A 85 -11.77 10.03 5.43
N GLY A 86 -11.85 10.69 6.58
CA GLY A 86 -12.90 10.45 7.55
C GLY A 86 -14.32 10.77 7.06
N PRO A 87 -15.34 10.47 7.88
CA PRO A 87 -16.73 10.72 7.52
C PRO A 87 -17.02 12.22 7.29
N SER A 88 -16.26 13.08 7.96
CA SER A 88 -16.33 14.54 7.81
C SER A 88 -15.30 15.13 6.84
N ALA A 89 -14.63 14.28 6.04
CA ALA A 89 -13.66 14.72 5.04
C ALA A 89 -14.27 15.73 4.05
N THR A 90 -13.47 16.72 3.66
CA THR A 90 -13.88 17.76 2.70
C THR A 90 -12.97 17.87 1.48
N LYS A 91 -11.74 17.33 1.56
CA LYS A 91 -10.73 17.43 0.50
C LYS A 91 -10.48 16.11 -0.21
N GLU A 92 -10.76 14.99 0.46
CA GLU A 92 -10.55 13.65 -0.04
C GLU A 92 -11.64 13.23 -1.03
N ASP A 93 -11.26 12.36 -1.98
CA ASP A 93 -12.13 11.84 -3.03
C ASP A 93 -13.25 10.97 -2.44
N ILE A 94 -12.95 10.26 -1.35
CA ILE A 94 -13.83 9.28 -0.71
C ILE A 94 -13.98 9.64 0.78
N LYS A 95 -15.24 9.74 1.23
CA LYS A 95 -15.59 9.87 2.65
C LYS A 95 -15.92 8.50 3.20
N ALA A 96 -15.06 7.98 4.05
CA ALA A 96 -15.26 6.68 4.68
C ALA A 96 -16.05 6.81 5.97
N LYS A 97 -17.06 5.96 6.10
CA LYS A 97 -17.78 5.66 7.34
C LYS A 97 -17.04 4.59 8.13
N HIS A 98 -16.53 3.57 7.46
CA HIS A 98 -15.74 2.50 8.05
C HIS A 98 -14.59 2.08 7.11
N ILE A 99 -13.45 1.68 7.69
CA ILE A 99 -12.28 1.23 6.96
C ILE A 99 -11.76 -0.06 7.59
N GLU A 100 -11.69 -1.11 6.78
CA GLU A 100 -11.10 -2.39 7.14
C GLU A 100 -9.79 -2.59 6.38
N ILE A 101 -8.73 -2.97 7.10
CA ILE A 101 -7.41 -3.26 6.54
C ILE A 101 -7.22 -4.76 6.45
N LYS A 102 -7.08 -5.28 5.24
CA LYS A 102 -6.84 -6.70 4.96
C LYS A 102 -5.41 -6.90 4.46
N ALA A 103 -4.70 -7.80 5.12
CA ALA A 103 -3.42 -8.36 4.67
C ALA A 103 -3.43 -9.87 4.96
N ARG A 104 -2.62 -10.63 4.22
CA ARG A 104 -2.54 -12.09 4.38
C ARG A 104 -1.14 -12.63 4.11
N GLY A 105 -0.91 -13.87 4.53
CA GLY A 105 0.36 -14.57 4.41
C GLY A 105 1.46 -13.97 5.28
N SER A 106 2.70 -14.21 4.85
CA SER A 106 3.93 -13.70 5.47
C SER A 106 4.74 -12.95 4.42
N VAL A 107 5.65 -12.07 4.85
CA VAL A 107 6.64 -11.43 3.97
C VAL A 107 7.98 -12.11 4.18
N TYR A 108 8.43 -12.84 3.19
CA TYR A 108 9.75 -13.45 3.14
C TYR A 108 10.73 -12.47 2.49
N THR A 109 11.78 -12.13 3.21
CA THR A 109 12.86 -11.25 2.73
C THR A 109 14.04 -12.12 2.31
N TYR A 110 14.46 -12.02 1.05
CA TYR A 110 15.55 -12.80 0.48
C TYR A 110 16.69 -11.89 0.05
N GLU A 111 17.92 -12.38 0.21
CA GLU A 111 19.07 -11.79 -0.49
C GLU A 111 19.03 -12.18 -1.96
N LEU A 112 19.09 -11.18 -2.83
CA LEU A 112 19.31 -11.36 -4.26
C LEU A 112 20.79 -11.17 -4.56
N PRO A 113 21.55 -12.26 -4.82
CA PRO A 113 22.94 -12.13 -5.26
C PRO A 113 23.02 -11.40 -6.61
N PRO A 114 24.19 -10.89 -7.01
CA PRO A 114 24.39 -10.29 -8.31
C PRO A 114 23.89 -11.16 -9.46
N ARG A 115 23.05 -10.57 -10.31
CA ARG A 115 22.54 -11.19 -11.53
C ARG A 115 22.69 -10.24 -12.71
N SER A 116 22.96 -10.83 -13.87
CA SER A 116 23.13 -10.12 -15.13
C SER A 116 22.32 -10.81 -16.21
N GLY A 117 21.81 -10.05 -17.18
CA GLY A 117 21.08 -10.59 -18.32
C GLY A 117 19.93 -9.68 -18.72
N LYS A 118 19.06 -10.14 -19.62
CA LYS A 118 17.82 -9.40 -19.86
C LYS A 118 16.95 -9.44 -18.61
N TYR A 119 16.38 -8.30 -18.23
CA TYR A 119 15.63 -8.18 -16.98
C TYR A 119 14.56 -9.26 -16.85
N ARG A 120 13.74 -9.45 -17.88
CA ARG A 120 12.67 -10.46 -17.89
C ARG A 120 13.18 -11.88 -17.60
N ASP A 121 14.35 -12.24 -18.12
CA ASP A 121 14.95 -13.56 -17.90
C ASP A 121 15.51 -13.67 -16.48
N VAL A 122 16.12 -12.60 -15.96
CA VAL A 122 16.64 -12.54 -14.58
C VAL A 122 15.55 -12.72 -13.53
N ILE A 123 14.37 -12.13 -13.74
CA ILE A 123 13.24 -12.19 -12.79
C ILE A 123 12.34 -13.39 -12.97
N LYS A 124 12.39 -14.08 -14.12
CA LYS A 124 11.51 -15.23 -14.39
C LYS A 124 11.65 -16.32 -13.33
N ASP A 125 12.88 -16.59 -12.89
CA ASP A 125 13.18 -17.58 -11.86
C ASP A 125 12.93 -17.08 -10.42
N LEU A 126 12.53 -15.81 -10.29
CA LEU A 126 12.22 -15.15 -9.02
C LEU A 126 10.71 -14.98 -8.82
N LYS A 127 9.93 -15.18 -9.88
CA LYS A 127 8.47 -15.10 -9.83
C LYS A 127 7.86 -16.36 -9.26
N VAL A 128 7.02 -16.19 -8.26
CA VAL A 128 6.32 -17.28 -7.57
C VAL A 128 4.86 -16.91 -7.36
N ASP A 129 4.03 -17.88 -6.99
CA ASP A 129 2.67 -17.57 -6.55
C ASP A 129 2.73 -16.77 -5.23
N ALA A 130 2.50 -15.47 -5.34
CA ALA A 130 2.65 -14.50 -4.26
C ALA A 130 1.62 -13.38 -4.40
N TYR A 131 1.24 -12.80 -3.26
CA TYR A 131 0.36 -11.65 -3.17
C TYR A 131 1.01 -10.35 -3.62
N SER A 132 2.33 -10.24 -3.46
CA SER A 132 3.14 -9.19 -4.07
C SER A 132 4.62 -9.53 -4.02
N GLU A 133 5.36 -9.03 -5.01
CA GLU A 133 6.81 -9.20 -5.11
C GLU A 133 7.46 -7.83 -5.31
N ARG A 134 8.39 -7.47 -4.43
CA ARG A 134 9.05 -6.15 -4.44
C ARG A 134 10.56 -6.30 -4.36
N PHE A 135 11.27 -5.39 -5.02
CA PHE A 135 12.72 -5.35 -5.06
C PHE A 135 13.26 -4.06 -4.41
N SER A 136 14.31 -4.21 -3.61
CA SER A 136 15.13 -3.10 -3.13
C SER A 136 16.60 -3.37 -3.44
N GLY A 137 17.33 -2.40 -3.97
CA GLY A 137 18.74 -2.56 -4.28
C GLY A 137 19.21 -1.68 -5.42
N ILE A 138 20.30 -2.09 -6.05
CA ILE A 138 20.93 -1.36 -7.16
C ILE A 138 20.65 -2.10 -8.46
N ILE A 139 20.30 -1.35 -9.49
CA ILE A 139 20.08 -1.85 -10.86
C ILE A 139 20.87 -0.95 -11.80
N TYR A 140 21.84 -1.50 -12.51
CA TYR A 140 22.33 -0.89 -13.75
C TYR A 140 21.45 -1.38 -14.90
N VAL A 141 20.94 -0.45 -15.72
CA VAL A 141 20.09 -0.73 -16.87
C VAL A 141 20.77 -0.20 -18.13
N LYS A 142 21.24 -1.11 -18.97
CA LYS A 142 21.85 -0.78 -20.25
C LYS A 142 20.80 -0.48 -21.30
N GLY A 143 21.01 0.58 -22.08
CA GLY A 143 20.10 1.06 -23.11
C GLY A 143 18.89 1.85 -22.59
N LEU A 144 18.79 2.08 -21.27
CA LEU A 144 17.82 3.02 -20.70
C LEU A 144 18.48 4.40 -20.56
N THR A 145 18.41 5.19 -21.62
CA THR A 145 19.02 6.53 -21.69
C THR A 145 18.00 7.64 -21.93
N ASP A 146 16.79 7.31 -22.40
CA ASP A 146 15.72 8.29 -22.62
C ASP A 146 15.19 8.85 -21.28
N PRO A 147 15.37 10.17 -21.02
CA PRO A 147 14.87 10.80 -19.79
C PRO A 147 13.35 10.68 -19.62
N ILE A 148 12.58 10.61 -20.71
CA ILE A 148 11.12 10.48 -20.64
C ILE A 148 10.74 9.10 -20.10
N MET A 149 11.38 8.04 -20.59
CA MET A 149 11.16 6.67 -20.08
C MET A 149 11.57 6.53 -18.62
N ILE A 150 12.72 7.10 -18.23
CA ILE A 150 13.17 7.14 -16.84
C ILE A 150 12.15 7.89 -15.97
N GLY A 151 11.65 9.04 -16.44
CA GLY A 151 10.63 9.83 -15.76
C GLY A 151 9.31 9.08 -15.58
N LYS A 152 8.86 8.33 -16.60
CA LYS A 152 7.65 7.50 -16.52
C LYS A 152 7.79 6.33 -15.54
N LEU A 153 8.95 5.69 -15.51
CA LEU A 153 9.28 4.65 -14.54
C LEU A 153 9.24 5.23 -13.12
N LYS A 154 9.98 6.32 -12.87
CA LYS A 154 10.01 7.00 -11.57
C LYS A 154 8.61 7.42 -11.12
N TYR A 155 7.84 8.04 -12.02
CA TYR A 155 6.45 8.43 -11.73
C TYR A 155 5.59 7.22 -11.33
N SER A 156 5.65 6.13 -12.10
CA SER A 156 4.82 4.95 -11.83
C SER A 156 5.15 4.31 -10.49
N VAL A 157 6.42 4.32 -10.09
CA VAL A 157 6.82 3.78 -8.79
C VAL A 157 6.46 4.74 -7.66
N ASP A 158 6.94 5.99 -7.73
CA ASP A 158 6.83 6.94 -6.62
C ASP A 158 5.39 7.42 -6.37
N TYR A 159 4.53 7.42 -7.40
CA TYR A 159 3.17 7.98 -7.29
C TYR A 159 2.05 6.93 -7.24
N LEU A 160 2.29 5.72 -7.74
CA LEU A 160 1.27 4.66 -7.80
C LEU A 160 1.58 3.48 -6.88
N THR A 161 2.72 3.49 -6.19
CA THR A 161 3.12 2.41 -5.27
C THR A 161 3.75 2.99 -4.01
N TYR A 162 4.02 2.13 -3.04
CA TYR A 162 4.84 2.46 -1.87
C TYR A 162 6.35 2.50 -2.18
N GLY A 163 6.76 2.08 -3.38
CA GLY A 163 8.16 2.01 -3.75
C GLY A 163 8.75 3.37 -4.10
N SER A 164 10.07 3.38 -4.30
CA SER A 164 10.80 4.53 -4.82
C SER A 164 11.87 4.13 -5.84
N ILE A 165 12.11 5.01 -6.82
CA ILE A 165 13.26 4.92 -7.73
C ILE A 165 14.07 6.21 -7.73
N ASP A 166 15.36 6.10 -7.47
CA ASP A 166 16.31 7.19 -7.60
C ASP A 166 17.33 6.91 -8.70
N VAL A 167 17.58 7.93 -9.54
CA VAL A 167 18.66 7.91 -10.52
C VAL A 167 19.95 8.34 -9.84
N LYS A 168 20.93 7.44 -9.74
CA LYS A 168 22.23 7.75 -9.11
C LYS A 168 23.21 8.33 -10.11
N GLN A 169 23.28 7.73 -11.29
CA GLN A 169 24.24 8.14 -12.33
C GLN A 169 23.72 7.73 -13.70
N THR A 170 23.84 8.65 -14.66
CA THR A 170 23.56 8.41 -16.06
C THR A 170 24.88 8.26 -16.82
N PHE A 171 24.93 7.28 -17.71
CA PHE A 171 26.05 6.99 -18.61
C PHE A 171 25.59 7.17 -20.05
N GLN A 172 26.53 7.13 -20.99
CA GLN A 172 26.20 7.20 -22.42
C GLN A 172 25.35 6.01 -22.88
N ASP A 173 25.51 4.85 -22.25
CA ASP A 173 24.89 3.59 -22.66
C ASP A 173 23.91 3.01 -21.63
N GLY A 174 23.59 3.73 -20.56
CA GLY A 174 22.68 3.23 -19.53
C GLY A 174 22.58 4.12 -18.30
N VAL A 175 21.96 3.59 -17.25
CA VAL A 175 21.70 4.32 -16.01
C VAL A 175 21.81 3.41 -14.79
N ILE A 176 22.33 3.93 -13.68
CA ILE A 176 22.27 3.27 -12.37
C ILE A 176 21.08 3.82 -11.60
N LEU A 177 20.19 2.91 -11.21
CA LEU A 177 19.01 3.16 -10.40
C LEU A 177 19.21 2.55 -9.01
N THR A 178 18.69 3.23 -7.99
CA THR A 178 18.42 2.65 -6.67
C THR A 178 16.92 2.44 -6.56
N ALA A 179 16.52 1.22 -6.26
CA ALA A 179 15.14 0.82 -6.04
C ALA A 179 14.89 0.60 -4.53
N GLY A 180 13.78 1.11 -4.01
CA GLY A 180 13.27 0.81 -2.68
C GLY A 180 11.86 0.25 -2.79
N MET A 181 11.62 -0.98 -2.32
CA MET A 181 10.32 -1.66 -2.29
C MET A 181 9.53 -1.59 -3.62
N VAL A 182 10.21 -1.63 -4.76
CA VAL A 182 9.59 -1.44 -6.08
C VAL A 182 8.93 -2.73 -6.53
N PRO A 183 7.65 -2.74 -6.92
CA PRO A 183 7.02 -3.92 -7.50
C PRO A 183 7.75 -4.43 -8.74
N ILE A 184 8.04 -5.73 -8.79
CA ILE A 184 8.79 -6.35 -9.89
C ILE A 184 8.06 -6.18 -11.22
N GLU A 185 6.72 -6.24 -11.22
CA GLU A 185 5.90 -6.05 -12.42
C GLU A 185 6.08 -4.66 -13.06
N ILE A 186 6.28 -3.61 -12.25
CA ILE A 186 6.53 -2.27 -12.78
C ILE A 186 7.91 -2.22 -13.43
N LEU A 187 8.93 -2.78 -12.77
CA LEU A 187 10.26 -2.88 -13.37
C LEU A 187 10.20 -3.67 -14.68
N GLU A 188 9.50 -4.80 -14.74
CA GLU A 188 9.36 -5.60 -15.96
C GLU A 188 8.69 -4.82 -17.10
N ARG A 189 7.69 -3.99 -16.80
CA ARG A 189 7.01 -3.15 -17.80
C ARG A 189 7.96 -2.15 -18.46
N TYR A 190 8.86 -1.55 -17.69
CA TYR A 190 9.71 -0.44 -18.16
C TYR A 190 11.10 -0.87 -18.63
N ILE A 191 11.66 -1.92 -18.03
CA ILE A 191 13.03 -2.39 -18.28
C ILE A 191 13.11 -3.87 -18.66
N GLY A 192 11.97 -4.54 -18.88
CA GLY A 192 11.90 -5.98 -19.16
C GLY A 192 12.73 -6.47 -20.34
N ASP A 193 12.85 -5.66 -21.40
CA ASP A 193 13.62 -5.95 -22.61
C ASP A 193 15.09 -5.51 -22.53
N LYS A 194 15.48 -4.83 -21.45
CA LYS A 194 16.82 -4.26 -21.27
C LYS A 194 17.78 -5.25 -20.62
N GLU A 195 19.07 -5.13 -20.97
CA GLU A 195 20.14 -5.79 -20.23
C GLU A 195 20.34 -5.08 -18.89
N VAL A 196 20.44 -5.85 -17.82
CA VAL A 196 20.60 -5.35 -16.46
C VAL A 196 21.75 -6.03 -15.75
N TYR A 197 22.28 -5.34 -14.75
CA TYR A 197 23.05 -5.90 -13.65
C TYR A 197 22.38 -5.46 -12.35
N MET A 198 21.93 -6.40 -11.51
CA MET A 198 21.18 -6.08 -10.30
C MET A 198 21.55 -6.96 -9.11
N TYR A 199 21.44 -6.40 -7.92
CA TYR A 199 21.60 -7.09 -6.65
C TYR A 199 20.88 -6.33 -5.53
N GLY A 200 20.49 -7.04 -4.48
CA GLY A 200 19.81 -6.42 -3.35
C GLY A 200 18.94 -7.40 -2.57
N THR A 201 17.68 -7.02 -2.37
CA THR A 201 16.74 -7.72 -1.52
C THR A 201 15.40 -7.88 -2.23
N LEU A 202 14.85 -9.08 -2.17
CA LEU A 202 13.49 -9.39 -2.64
C LEU A 202 12.56 -9.56 -1.45
N TYR A 203 11.40 -8.95 -1.52
CA TYR A 203 10.31 -9.07 -0.57
C TYR A 203 9.18 -9.81 -1.28
N VAL A 204 8.84 -10.99 -0.78
CA VAL A 204 7.78 -11.82 -1.36
C VAL A 204 6.73 -12.01 -0.29
N ASN A 205 5.53 -11.46 -0.53
CA ASN A 205 4.38 -11.69 0.33
C ASN A 205 3.64 -12.93 -0.16
N SER A 206 3.71 -14.04 0.57
CA SER A 206 3.12 -15.34 0.20
C SER A 206 2.72 -16.13 1.44
N GLU A 207 1.93 -17.19 1.28
CA GLU A 207 1.61 -18.09 2.40
C GLU A 207 2.87 -18.81 2.91
N GLU A 208 3.65 -19.37 1.99
CA GLU A 208 4.81 -20.20 2.31
C GLU A 208 6.11 -19.64 1.72
N ARG A 209 7.25 -20.25 2.11
CA ARG A 209 8.56 -19.93 1.56
C ARG A 209 8.69 -20.56 0.17
N ASN A 210 8.90 -19.71 -0.84
CA ASN A 210 8.74 -20.12 -2.23
C ASN A 210 10.02 -20.03 -3.07
N LEU A 211 11.10 -19.43 -2.54
CA LEU A 211 12.33 -19.22 -3.30
C LEU A 211 13.54 -19.97 -2.70
N PRO A 212 14.41 -20.55 -3.55
CA PRO A 212 15.65 -21.20 -3.14
C PRO A 212 16.78 -20.18 -2.88
N LEU A 213 16.44 -19.01 -2.33
CA LEU A 213 17.38 -17.96 -1.97
C LEU A 213 17.65 -17.96 -0.47
N ARG A 214 18.74 -17.29 -0.07
CA ARG A 214 19.05 -17.05 1.35
C ARG A 214 18.00 -16.13 1.95
N VAL A 215 17.29 -16.63 2.96
CA VAL A 215 16.30 -15.85 3.73
C VAL A 215 17.05 -14.95 4.71
N LEU A 216 16.75 -13.66 4.66
CA LEU A 216 17.25 -12.63 5.58
C LEU A 216 16.29 -12.42 6.75
N GLY A 217 14.99 -12.67 6.54
CA GLY A 217 13.97 -12.54 7.58
C GLY A 217 12.59 -12.95 7.10
N VAL A 218 11.69 -13.13 8.05
CA VAL A 218 10.27 -13.41 7.81
C VAL A 218 9.45 -12.49 8.71
N LYS A 219 8.41 -11.86 8.15
CA LYS A 219 7.44 -11.07 8.91
C LYS A 219 6.06 -11.70 8.80
N ASN A 220 5.41 -11.86 9.93
CA ASN A 220 4.06 -12.40 10.04
C ASN A 220 3.09 -11.28 10.44
N ILE A 221 1.81 -11.47 10.13
CA ILE A 221 0.72 -10.55 10.50
C ILE A 221 0.34 -10.72 11.98
#